data_AF-A0A2G2B1U7-F1
#
_entry.id   AF-A0A2G2B1U7-F1
#
_cell.length_a   1.000
_cell.length_b   1.000
_cell.length_c   1.000
_cell.angle_alpha   90.00
_cell.angle_beta   90.00
_cell.angle_gamma   90.00
#
_symmetry.space_group_name_H-M   'P 1'
#
loop_
_entity.id
_entity.type
_entity.pdbx_description
1 polymer ?
#
loop_
_entity_poly.entity_id
_entity_poly.type
_entity_poly.pdbx_seq_one_letter_code
_entity_poly.pdbx_strand_id
1 'polypeptide(L)'
;MRGNGIRRLGPGHRPDLPCASDLLGSSARSGAGLRRRCHPRVTHIRVIRDWNQSYDPALKVARGDQVLAIKRDSGKWAGWVWCTDKSRLSGWLPEQVLDAVLIGENTTATQDFDTIELTVSIGEILFVSNSLNGWIWCRNSQDQEGWVPDNCLAAEPVDAA
;
A
#
# COMPACT_ATOMS: atom_id res chain seq x y z
N MET A 1 -58.59 -0.49 -10.71
CA MET A 1 -57.25 -0.81 -10.19
C MET A 1 -56.26 0.10 -10.91
N ARG A 2 -55.61 1.01 -10.18
CA ARG A 2 -54.68 2.03 -10.70
C ARG A 2 -53.36 1.33 -11.11
N GLY A 3 -52.85 1.50 -12.34
CA GLY A 3 -51.66 2.31 -12.70
C GLY A 3 -50.37 1.71 -12.13
N ASN A 4 -49.27 1.42 -12.83
CA ASN A 4 -48.49 2.04 -13.91
C ASN A 4 -47.48 0.94 -14.34
N GLY A 5 -47.10 0.71 -15.59
CA GLY A 5 -46.35 1.65 -16.43
C GLY A 5 -44.87 1.70 -16.01
N ILE A 6 -44.03 0.76 -16.47
CA ILE A 6 -42.57 0.94 -16.47
C ILE A 6 -41.99 0.66 -17.85
N ARG A 7 -41.21 1.64 -18.29
CA ARG A 7 -40.76 1.90 -19.64
C ARG A 7 -39.45 1.19 -19.92
N ARG A 8 -39.24 0.84 -21.19
CA ARG A 8 -37.93 0.52 -21.76
C ARG A 8 -37.04 1.78 -21.73
N LEU A 9 -35.80 1.62 -21.28
CA LEU A 9 -34.63 2.48 -21.52
C LEU A 9 -33.49 1.47 -21.73
N GLY A 10 -32.91 1.26 -22.92
CA GLY A 10 -32.09 2.21 -23.67
C GLY A 10 -30.62 2.09 -23.21
N PRO A 11 -29.67 1.63 -24.05
CA PRO A 11 -28.27 1.45 -23.63
C PRO A 11 -27.58 2.81 -23.50
N GLY A 12 -27.23 3.18 -22.27
CA GLY A 12 -26.56 4.42 -21.92
C GLY A 12 -25.06 4.36 -22.21
N HIS A 13 -24.71 4.82 -23.40
CA HIS A 13 -23.60 5.72 -23.74
C HIS A 13 -22.40 5.79 -22.77
N ARG A 14 -21.24 5.34 -23.27
CA ARG A 14 -19.91 5.64 -22.74
C ARG A 14 -19.57 7.10 -23.06
N PRO A 15 -18.98 7.88 -22.14
CA PRO A 15 -18.29 9.10 -22.53
C PRO A 15 -16.85 8.78 -22.96
N ASP A 16 -16.55 9.10 -24.22
CA ASP A 16 -15.22 9.22 -24.78
C ASP A 16 -14.40 10.26 -24.02
N LEU A 17 -13.15 9.92 -23.67
CA LEU A 17 -12.16 10.87 -23.18
C LEU A 17 -11.11 11.10 -24.28
N PRO A 18 -10.80 12.36 -24.62
CA PRO A 18 -9.97 12.70 -25.76
C PRO A 18 -8.48 12.41 -25.55
N CYS A 19 -7.89 11.86 -26.60
CA CYS A 19 -6.46 11.85 -26.89
C CYS A 19 -5.95 13.29 -27.04
N ALA A 20 -4.85 13.63 -26.36
CA ALA A 20 -4.10 14.86 -26.62
C ALA A 20 -2.62 14.49 -26.80
N SER A 21 -2.28 14.09 -28.01
CA SER A 21 -0.92 14.09 -28.54
C SER A 21 -0.70 15.36 -29.35
N ASP A 22 0.54 15.82 -29.33
CA ASP A 22 1.17 16.86 -30.16
C ASP A 22 1.02 18.32 -29.74
N LEU A 23 2.10 18.87 -29.17
CA LEU A 23 2.75 20.06 -29.73
C LEU A 23 4.28 19.99 -29.51
N LEU A 24 5.00 19.81 -30.62
CA LEU A 24 6.44 20.06 -30.77
C LEU A 24 6.74 21.56 -30.68
N GLY A 25 7.79 21.91 -29.94
CA GLY A 25 8.37 23.26 -29.90
C GLY A 25 9.80 23.24 -29.38
N SER A 26 10.74 23.56 -30.27
CA SER A 26 12.19 23.38 -30.15
C SER A 26 12.93 24.31 -29.17
N SER A 27 14.02 23.76 -28.61
CA SER A 27 15.33 24.35 -28.23
C SER A 27 15.42 25.72 -27.53
N ALA A 28 16.07 25.69 -26.36
CA ALA A 28 17.11 26.67 -25.99
C ALA A 28 18.15 26.02 -25.05
N ARG A 29 19.42 26.37 -25.28
CA ARG A 29 20.61 25.83 -24.59
C ARG A 29 20.86 26.50 -23.22
N SER A 30 21.68 25.78 -22.46
CA SER A 30 22.67 26.25 -21.50
C SER A 30 22.21 26.68 -20.12
N GLY A 31 22.54 25.81 -19.17
CA GLY A 31 22.64 26.12 -17.75
C GLY A 31 23.17 24.88 -17.05
N ALA A 32 24.50 24.72 -17.03
CA ALA A 32 25.17 23.69 -16.24
C ALA A 32 24.98 23.99 -14.75
N GLY A 33 23.78 23.72 -14.24
CA GLY A 33 23.56 23.51 -12.82
C GLY A 33 23.91 22.07 -12.53
N LEU A 34 24.96 21.84 -11.75
CA LEU A 34 25.13 20.58 -11.03
C LEU A 34 23.81 20.33 -10.29
N ARG A 35 22.94 19.50 -10.89
CA ARG A 35 21.81 18.93 -10.17
C ARG A 35 22.48 18.17 -9.04
N ARG A 36 22.47 18.74 -7.84
CA ARG A 36 22.73 17.96 -6.64
C ARG A 36 21.80 16.76 -6.79
N ARG A 37 22.37 15.59 -7.02
CA ARG A 37 21.62 14.35 -6.90
C ARG A 37 21.12 14.37 -5.47
N CYS A 38 19.86 14.75 -5.28
CA CYS A 38 19.14 14.45 -4.07
C CYS A 38 19.11 12.93 -4.03
N HIS A 39 20.14 12.36 -3.40
CA HIS A 39 20.09 10.96 -3.05
C HIS A 39 18.84 10.85 -2.17
N PRO A 40 17.91 9.94 -2.48
CA PRO A 40 16.84 9.66 -1.53
C PRO A 40 17.53 9.44 -0.18
N ARG A 41 17.23 10.28 0.81
CA ARG A 41 17.83 10.13 2.14
C ARG A 41 17.31 8.79 2.62
N VAL A 42 18.17 7.77 2.53
CA VAL A 42 17.95 6.49 3.17
C VAL A 42 17.73 6.81 4.64
N THR A 43 16.47 6.75 5.04
CA THR A 43 16.06 7.15 6.37
C THR A 43 16.20 5.92 7.23
N HIS A 44 17.23 5.94 8.06
CA HIS A 44 17.44 4.92 9.07
C HIS A 44 16.49 5.21 10.23
N ILE A 45 15.91 4.16 10.80
CA ILE A 45 15.00 4.27 11.94
C ILE A 45 15.42 3.24 13.00
N ARG A 46 15.30 3.59 14.28
CA ARG A 46 15.63 2.69 15.38
C ARG A 46 14.37 1.99 15.90
N VAL A 47 14.50 0.70 16.20
CA VAL A 47 13.48 -0.08 16.88
C VAL A 47 13.48 0.26 18.37
N ILE A 48 12.34 0.72 18.88
CA ILE A 48 12.13 1.10 20.29
C ILE A 48 11.20 0.13 21.03
N ARG A 49 10.56 -0.80 20.31
CA ARG A 49 9.80 -1.93 20.87
C ARG A 49 9.97 -3.15 19.99
N ASP A 50 10.09 -4.33 20.60
CA ASP A 50 10.10 -5.60 19.87
C ASP A 50 8.79 -5.76 19.07
N TRP A 51 8.92 -6.39 17.91
CA TRP A 51 7.79 -6.85 17.11
C TRP A 51 8.08 -8.26 16.60
N ASN A 52 7.10 -9.16 16.75
CA ASN A 52 7.18 -10.48 16.14
C ASN A 52 6.09 -10.59 15.09
N GLN A 53 6.44 -11.11 13.91
CA GLN A 53 5.49 -11.31 12.83
C GLN A 53 4.27 -12.10 13.33
N SER A 54 3.09 -11.62 12.94
CA SER A 54 1.82 -12.13 13.46
C SER A 54 1.39 -13.45 12.81
N TYR A 55 1.89 -13.76 11.61
CA TYR A 55 1.52 -14.96 10.85
C TYR A 55 2.57 -15.31 9.79
N ASP A 56 2.69 -16.61 9.51
CA ASP A 56 3.54 -17.23 8.49
C ASP A 56 2.83 -18.49 7.97
N PRO A 57 2.58 -18.65 6.66
CA PRO A 57 2.97 -17.76 5.56
C PRO A 57 2.21 -16.44 5.52
N ALA A 58 2.87 -15.40 5.04
CA ALA A 58 2.25 -14.12 4.72
C ALA A 58 1.44 -14.22 3.42
N LEU A 59 0.32 -13.51 3.36
CA LEU A 59 -0.48 -13.39 2.15
C LEU A 59 0.25 -12.49 1.13
N LYS A 60 0.33 -12.95 -0.11
CA LYS A 60 0.81 -12.15 -1.24
C LYS A 60 -0.27 -12.11 -2.31
N VAL A 61 -0.52 -10.92 -2.83
CA VAL A 61 -1.46 -10.70 -3.94
C VAL A 61 -0.74 -9.99 -5.07
N ALA A 62 -1.06 -10.38 -6.30
CA ALA A 62 -0.70 -9.63 -7.50
C ALA A 62 -1.88 -8.76 -7.94
N ARG A 63 -1.60 -7.71 -8.71
CA ARG A 63 -2.63 -6.94 -9.41
C ARG A 63 -3.55 -7.88 -10.19
N GLY A 64 -4.85 -7.75 -9.97
CA GLY A 64 -5.88 -8.55 -10.62
C GLY A 64 -6.30 -9.79 -9.83
N ASP A 65 -5.58 -10.17 -8.78
CA ASP A 65 -6.00 -11.27 -7.91
C ASP A 65 -7.31 -10.95 -7.19
N GLN A 66 -8.14 -11.97 -7.00
CA GLN A 66 -9.36 -11.87 -6.21
C GLN A 66 -9.16 -12.37 -4.78
N VAL A 67 -9.68 -11.61 -3.83
CA VAL A 67 -9.70 -11.95 -2.41
C VAL A 67 -11.08 -11.70 -1.81
N LEU A 68 -11.48 -12.52 -0.84
CA LEU A 68 -12.69 -12.31 -0.05
C LEU A 68 -12.40 -11.31 1.07
N ALA A 69 -13.11 -10.18 1.11
CA ALA A 69 -13.01 -9.22 2.20
C ALA A 69 -13.86 -9.67 3.40
N ILE A 70 -13.23 -9.94 4.54
CA ILE A 70 -13.91 -10.54 5.71
C ILE A 70 -14.27 -9.49 6.76
N LYS A 71 -13.35 -8.57 7.08
CA LYS A 71 -13.58 -7.50 8.06
C LYS A 71 -12.63 -6.34 7.85
N ARG A 72 -13.06 -5.14 8.22
CA ARG A 72 -12.18 -3.98 8.39
C ARG A 72 -11.66 -3.95 9.83
N ASP A 73 -10.44 -3.46 10.03
CA ASP A 73 -10.01 -3.04 11.36
C ASP A 73 -10.69 -1.71 11.68
N SER A 74 -11.47 -1.69 12.77
CA SER A 74 -12.18 -0.52 13.27
C SER A 74 -11.45 0.18 14.43
N GLY A 75 -10.26 -0.29 14.77
CA GLY A 75 -9.50 0.14 15.92
C GLY A 75 -8.23 0.87 15.53
N LYS A 76 -7.11 0.36 16.03
CA LYS A 76 -5.80 1.01 15.93
C LYS A 76 -5.27 1.06 14.48
N TRP A 77 -5.68 0.11 13.64
CA TRP A 77 -5.14 -0.06 12.28
C TRP A 77 -6.23 0.24 11.25
N ALA A 78 -6.87 1.41 11.37
CA ALA A 78 -7.85 1.87 10.40
C ALA A 78 -7.26 1.87 8.97
N GLY A 79 -8.08 1.45 8.00
CA GLY A 79 -7.67 1.32 6.60
C GLY A 79 -7.09 -0.05 6.24
N TRP A 80 -7.07 -1.02 7.17
CA TRP A 80 -6.72 -2.41 6.87
C TRP A 80 -7.97 -3.29 6.79
N VAL A 81 -7.94 -4.27 5.87
CA VAL A 81 -9.01 -5.23 5.59
C VAL A 81 -8.43 -6.64 5.70
N TRP A 82 -9.04 -7.49 6.54
CA TRP A 82 -8.67 -8.89 6.62
C TRP A 82 -9.26 -9.61 5.41
N CYS A 83 -8.39 -10.17 4.59
CA CYS A 83 -8.75 -10.79 3.33
C CYS A 83 -8.31 -12.25 3.31
N THR A 84 -9.02 -13.09 2.54
CA THR A 84 -8.64 -14.48 2.30
C THR A 84 -8.58 -14.74 0.79
N ASP A 85 -7.49 -15.37 0.32
CA ASP A 85 -7.34 -15.73 -1.08
C ASP A 85 -8.06 -17.05 -1.43
N LYS A 86 -8.00 -17.43 -2.72
CA LYS A 86 -8.53 -18.71 -3.21
C LYS A 86 -7.87 -19.94 -2.56
N SER A 87 -6.64 -19.80 -2.06
CA SER A 87 -5.86 -20.85 -1.39
C SER A 87 -6.17 -20.95 0.10
N ARG A 88 -7.13 -20.15 0.60
CA ARG A 88 -7.53 -20.05 2.01
C ARG A 88 -6.47 -19.43 2.92
N LEU A 89 -5.44 -18.80 2.36
CA LEU A 89 -4.47 -18.01 3.10
C LEU A 89 -5.06 -16.62 3.39
N SER A 90 -4.86 -16.14 4.61
CA SER A 90 -5.43 -14.86 5.06
C SER A 90 -4.37 -13.90 5.54
N GLY A 91 -4.62 -12.61 5.36
CA GLY A 91 -3.73 -11.54 5.79
C GLY A 91 -4.42 -10.19 5.74
N TRP A 92 -3.78 -9.18 6.32
CA TRP A 92 -4.27 -7.80 6.28
C TRP A 92 -3.80 -7.13 4.99
N LEU A 93 -4.75 -6.74 4.15
CA LEU A 93 -4.50 -5.90 2.98
C LEU A 93 -5.00 -4.47 3.27
N PRO A 94 -4.23 -3.44 2.91
CA PRO A 94 -4.70 -2.06 3.03
C PRO A 94 -5.85 -1.82 2.05
N GLU A 95 -6.87 -1.06 2.44
CA GLU A 95 -8.03 -0.78 1.60
C GLU A 95 -7.63 -0.10 0.28
N GLN A 96 -6.51 0.65 0.26
CA GLN A 96 -5.97 1.31 -0.92
C GLN A 96 -5.46 0.35 -2.01
N VAL A 97 -5.16 -0.91 -1.67
CA VAL A 97 -4.72 -1.93 -2.66
C VAL A 97 -5.86 -2.79 -3.15
N LEU A 98 -7.07 -2.51 -2.70
CA LEU A 98 -8.29 -3.19 -3.11
C LEU A 98 -9.12 -2.20 -3.93
N ASP A 99 -10.00 -2.73 -4.79
CA ASP A 99 -10.93 -1.91 -5.56
C ASP A 99 -12.14 -1.51 -4.69
N ALA A 100 -13.36 -1.89 -5.05
CA ALA A 100 -14.52 -1.71 -4.17
C ALA A 100 -14.50 -2.77 -3.05
N VAL A 101 -14.43 -2.33 -1.79
CA VAL A 101 -14.46 -3.23 -0.62
C VAL A 101 -15.86 -3.31 -0.02
N LEU A 102 -16.52 -4.45 -0.23
CA LEU A 102 -17.77 -4.84 0.44
C LEU A 102 -17.49 -6.07 1.30
N ILE A 103 -17.82 -6.00 2.59
CA ILE A 103 -17.56 -7.10 3.53
C ILE A 103 -18.48 -8.28 3.21
N GLY A 104 -17.87 -9.46 3.11
CA GLY A 104 -18.54 -10.70 2.70
C GLY A 104 -18.51 -10.95 1.20
N GLU A 105 -17.90 -10.05 0.41
CA GLU A 105 -17.80 -10.18 -1.05
C GLU A 105 -16.35 -10.26 -1.52
N ASN A 106 -16.18 -10.80 -2.73
CA ASN A 106 -14.88 -10.78 -3.40
C ASN A 106 -14.58 -9.38 -3.92
N THR A 107 -13.32 -8.97 -3.79
CA THR A 107 -12.77 -7.76 -4.37
C THR A 107 -11.45 -8.08 -5.09
N THR A 108 -11.01 -7.16 -5.93
CA THR A 108 -9.80 -7.34 -6.75
C THR A 108 -8.67 -6.46 -6.22
N ALA A 109 -7.47 -7.04 -6.12
CA ALA A 109 -6.26 -6.30 -5.81
C ALA A 109 -5.90 -5.38 -6.98
N THR A 110 -5.71 -4.10 -6.71
CA THR A 110 -5.40 -3.07 -7.73
C THR A 110 -3.89 -2.96 -8.00
N GLN A 111 -3.07 -3.54 -7.14
CA GLN A 111 -1.61 -3.61 -7.24
C GLN A 111 -1.08 -4.82 -6.48
N ASP A 112 0.20 -5.13 -6.71
CA ASP A 112 0.90 -6.16 -5.95
C ASP A 112 1.06 -5.70 -4.49
N PHE A 113 0.88 -6.63 -3.56
CA PHE A 113 1.07 -6.37 -2.14
C PHE A 113 1.49 -7.63 -1.38
N ASP A 114 2.42 -7.45 -0.45
CA ASP A 114 2.92 -8.49 0.45
C ASP A 114 2.59 -8.10 1.89
N THR A 115 1.90 -8.98 2.61
CA THR A 115 1.52 -8.76 4.01
C THR A 115 2.61 -9.22 4.98
N ILE A 116 3.80 -9.58 4.49
CA ILE A 116 4.91 -10.04 5.34
C ILE A 116 5.27 -8.97 6.37
N GLU A 117 5.38 -9.40 7.62
CA GLU A 117 5.83 -8.58 8.73
C GLU A 117 7.30 -8.91 9.03
N LEU A 118 8.07 -7.91 9.43
CA LEU A 118 9.46 -8.12 9.80
C LEU A 118 9.58 -8.26 11.33
N THR A 119 10.03 -9.42 11.81
CA THR A 119 10.37 -9.61 13.23
C THR A 119 11.61 -8.78 13.56
N VAL A 120 11.50 -7.94 14.59
CA VAL A 120 12.55 -7.02 15.03
C VAL A 120 12.65 -6.94 16.55
N SER A 121 13.83 -6.63 17.04
CA SER A 121 14.18 -6.44 18.44
C SER A 121 14.62 -5.01 18.71
N ILE A 122 14.39 -4.53 19.94
CA ILE A 122 14.78 -3.19 20.40
C ILE A 122 16.27 -2.94 20.11
N GLY A 123 16.57 -1.74 19.62
CA GLY A 123 17.92 -1.28 19.33
C GLY A 123 18.37 -1.51 17.90
N GLU A 124 17.69 -2.38 17.14
CA GLU A 124 17.97 -2.59 15.72
C GLU A 124 17.81 -1.31 14.90
N ILE A 125 18.62 -1.18 13.86
CA ILE A 125 18.54 -0.11 12.87
C ILE A 125 17.96 -0.69 11.58
N LEU A 126 16.88 -0.08 11.10
CA LEU A 126 16.18 -0.50 9.89
C LEU A 126 16.29 0.58 8.81
N PHE A 127 16.27 0.14 7.56
CA PHE A 127 16.16 0.99 6.39
C PHE A 127 14.69 1.10 5.98
N VAL A 128 14.15 2.32 5.98
CA VAL A 128 12.74 2.56 5.62
C VAL A 128 12.60 2.82 4.12
N SER A 129 11.60 2.22 3.48
CA SER A 129 11.27 2.50 2.07
C SER A 129 9.81 2.89 1.81
N ASN A 130 8.87 2.50 2.66
CA ASN A 130 7.44 2.84 2.48
C ASN A 130 6.71 2.99 3.82
N SER A 131 5.60 3.74 3.82
CA SER A 131 4.72 3.91 4.98
C SER A 131 3.26 3.82 4.56
N LEU A 132 2.46 3.02 5.25
CA LEU A 132 1.05 2.83 4.94
C LEU A 132 0.24 2.50 6.19
N ASN A 133 -0.81 3.28 6.46
CA ASN A 133 -1.80 3.01 7.51
C ASN A 133 -1.21 2.62 8.88
N GLY A 134 -0.17 3.32 9.34
CA GLY A 134 0.50 3.07 10.63
C GLY A 134 1.55 1.96 10.61
N TRP A 135 1.91 1.45 9.43
CA TRP A 135 2.97 0.47 9.25
C TRP A 135 4.04 0.99 8.31
N ILE A 136 5.28 0.58 8.55
CA ILE A 136 6.45 1.01 7.80
C ILE A 136 7.09 -0.22 7.18
N TRP A 137 7.32 -0.21 5.87
CA TRP A 137 8.10 -1.24 5.20
C TRP A 137 9.58 -0.96 5.45
N CYS A 138 10.22 -1.96 6.04
CA CYS A 138 11.58 -1.88 6.53
C CYS A 138 12.43 -3.01 5.94
N ARG A 139 13.73 -2.76 5.82
CA ARG A 139 14.77 -3.78 5.61
C ARG A 139 15.74 -3.77 6.79
N ASN A 140 16.09 -4.93 7.35
CA ASN A 140 17.10 -5.04 8.41
C ASN A 140 18.52 -5.23 7.83
N SER A 141 19.51 -5.39 8.71
CA SER A 141 20.91 -5.62 8.33
C SER A 141 21.18 -7.00 7.68
N GLN A 142 20.23 -7.92 7.77
CA GLN A 142 20.28 -9.25 7.17
C GLN A 142 19.53 -9.32 5.83
N ASP A 143 19.21 -8.17 5.23
CA ASP A 143 18.44 -8.04 3.98
C ASP A 143 17.03 -8.66 4.03
N GLN A 144 16.48 -8.87 5.23
CA GLN A 144 15.08 -9.27 5.40
C GLN A 144 14.19 -8.04 5.36
N GLU A 145 13.06 -8.16 4.67
CA GLU A 145 12.10 -7.06 4.48
C GLU A 145 10.70 -7.43 4.98
N GLY A 146 9.98 -6.42 5.46
CA GLY A 146 8.59 -6.58 5.87
C GLY A 146 8.04 -5.35 6.60
N TRP A 147 6.75 -5.39 6.89
CA TRP A 147 6.05 -4.36 7.63
C TRP A 147 6.38 -4.42 9.12
N VAL A 148 6.65 -3.26 9.72
CA VAL A 148 6.79 -3.06 11.17
C VAL A 148 5.83 -1.94 11.59
N PRO A 149 5.08 -2.10 12.70
CA PRO A 149 4.25 -1.03 13.23
C PRO A 149 5.06 0.24 13.53
N ASP A 150 4.54 1.40 13.14
CA ASP A 150 5.20 2.69 13.34
C ASP A 150 5.52 2.96 14.81
N ASN A 151 4.67 2.51 15.72
CA ASN A 151 4.80 2.68 17.15
C ASN A 151 5.86 1.77 17.80
N CYS A 152 6.52 0.91 17.01
CA CYS A 152 7.72 0.17 17.38
C CYS A 152 9.00 0.90 16.94
N LEU A 153 8.87 2.02 16.23
CA LEU A 153 9.98 2.72 15.57
C LEU A 153 10.09 4.17 16.04
N ALA A 154 11.32 4.68 16.09
CA ALA A 154 11.60 6.09 16.33
C ALA A 154 12.71 6.58 15.39
N ALA A 155 12.51 7.78 14.84
CA ALA A 155 13.59 8.48 14.16
C ALA A 155 14.69 8.80 15.17
N GLU A 156 15.92 8.50 14.81
CA GLU A 156 17.06 8.96 15.59
C GLU A 156 17.14 10.49 15.52
N PRO A 157 17.30 11.19 16.66
CA PRO A 157 17.66 12.59 16.64
C PRO A 157 18.98 12.76 15.88
N VAL A 158 18.95 13.60 14.85
CA VAL A 158 20.17 14.15 14.29
C VAL A 158 20.70 15.11 15.36
N ASP A 159 21.76 14.71 16.04
CA ASP A 159 22.55 15.48 17.02
C ASP A 159 22.13 15.35 18.50
N ALA A 160 22.70 14.34 19.18
CA ALA A 160 23.08 14.42 20.58
C ALA A 160 24.59 14.12 20.67
N ALA A 161 25.39 15.11 20.25
CA ALA A 161 26.85 15.13 20.40
C ALA A 161 27.24 16.31 21.30
#